data_AF-A0A6G1G558-F1
#
_entry.id   AF-A0A6G1G558-F1
#
_cell.length_a   1.000
_cell.length_b   1.000
_cell.length_c   1.000
_cell.angle_alpha   90.00
_cell.angle_beta   90.00
_cell.angle_gamma   90.00
#
_symmetry.space_group_name_H-M   'P 1'
#
loop_
_entity.id
_entity.type
_entity.pdbx_description
1 polymer ?
#
loop_
_entity_poly.entity_id
_entity_poly.type
_entity_poly.pdbx_seq_one_letter_code
_entity_poly.pdbx_strand_id
1 'polypeptide(L)'
;QELKPLEVSSTGWKPMSLATGAQQPLPSGFLPPDAVQRKVKAALNKMTPEKFDKISNDILTIAEQSKHESDGRTLRQIIQLTFEKACDEAHWASMYAKFCSLMLAKMSKDIKDENVKDKNGNPVVGGPLFRKYLLNRCQEEFERGWEINLPDQPEGQTEAAAMLSDEYYIAAGAKRRGLGLIQFIGELFKLGMLTGRIMHECVLKLLNFEGLPDETAIESLSKLLRTIGEAMDSDEKGQAAMNHYFERIDKILSMDGLPSRMRFMLMDVVDLRRTNWRSKETNKGPKTIQEIHTEAMAAKAAQELERQRSHQRGSRPNVGRGDSRTFSGHMG
;
A
#
# COMPACT_ATOMS: atom_id res chain seq x y z
N GLN A 1 36.81 -3.38 40.86
CA GLN A 1 36.91 -3.03 39.43
C GLN A 1 35.88 -1.93 39.19
N GLU A 2 36.31 -0.67 39.13
CA GLU A 2 35.42 0.44 38.80
C GLU A 2 35.05 0.36 37.32
N LEU A 3 33.76 0.26 37.02
CA LEU A 3 33.26 0.27 35.66
C LEU A 3 33.38 1.69 35.11
N LYS A 4 34.12 1.86 34.02
CA LYS A 4 34.22 3.15 33.31
C LYS A 4 32.81 3.58 32.84
N PRO A 5 32.44 4.87 33.00
CA PRO A 5 31.18 5.39 32.48
C PRO A 5 31.14 5.29 30.95
N LEU A 6 29.95 5.09 30.40
CA LEU A 6 29.71 5.04 28.96
C LEU A 6 30.09 6.38 28.31
N GLU A 7 30.96 6.34 27.30
CA GLU A 7 31.33 7.52 26.51
C GLU A 7 30.12 7.97 25.69
N VAL A 8 29.65 9.19 25.96
CA VAL A 8 28.55 9.80 25.23
C VAL A 8 29.06 10.26 23.87
N SER A 9 28.55 9.65 22.80
CA SER A 9 28.90 10.04 21.42
C SER A 9 28.62 11.53 21.20
N SER A 10 29.59 12.25 20.63
CA SER A 10 29.45 13.66 20.24
C SER A 10 28.38 13.88 19.17
N THR A 11 28.06 12.84 18.38
CA THR A 11 27.01 12.82 17.35
C THR A 11 25.73 12.12 17.83
N GLY A 12 25.66 11.74 19.11
CA GLY A 12 24.51 11.06 19.69
C GLY A 12 23.25 11.92 19.61
N TRP A 13 22.11 11.28 19.28
CA TRP A 13 20.81 11.95 19.29
C TRP A 13 20.50 12.51 20.68
N LYS A 14 20.12 13.78 20.75
CA LYS A 14 19.76 14.46 22.01
C LYS A 14 18.25 14.68 22.08
N PRO A 15 17.57 14.21 23.15
CA PRO A 15 16.15 14.48 23.33
C PRO A 15 15.94 15.97 23.56
N MET A 16 14.86 16.49 22.99
CA MET A 16 14.55 17.93 23.06
C MET A 16 14.20 18.41 24.48
N SER A 17 13.80 17.49 25.37
CA SER A 17 13.68 17.78 26.82
C SER A 17 15.01 18.18 27.46
N LEU A 18 16.14 17.78 26.86
CA LEU A 18 17.50 18.10 27.32
C LEU A 18 18.22 19.10 26.39
N ALA A 19 17.70 19.34 25.18
CA ALA A 19 18.21 20.37 24.29
C ALA A 19 17.70 21.74 24.76
N THR A 20 18.58 22.55 25.34
CA THR A 20 18.31 23.95 25.71
C THR A 20 17.90 24.74 24.47
N GLY A 21 16.59 24.86 24.28
CA GLY A 21 15.99 25.54 23.14
C GLY A 21 14.63 24.94 22.82
N ALA A 22 13.66 25.09 23.73
CA ALA A 22 12.27 24.99 23.32
C ALA A 22 12.08 25.99 22.18
N GLN A 23 11.90 25.50 20.95
CA GLN A 23 11.55 26.34 19.81
C GLN A 23 10.24 27.04 20.20
N GLN A 24 10.36 28.29 20.66
CA GLN A 24 9.21 29.12 20.92
C GLN A 24 8.44 29.20 19.60
N PRO A 25 7.10 29.08 19.61
CA PRO A 25 6.32 29.39 18.43
C PRO A 25 6.76 30.76 17.92
N LEU A 26 6.87 30.91 16.60
CA LEU A 26 7.16 32.21 16.00
C LEU A 26 6.21 33.25 16.60
N PRO A 27 6.59 34.54 16.71
CA PRO A 27 5.73 35.59 17.27
C PRO A 27 4.36 35.70 16.58
N SER A 28 4.20 35.09 15.40
CA SER A 28 2.96 34.94 14.65
C SER A 28 2.02 33.80 15.10
N GLY A 29 2.43 32.95 16.06
CA GLY A 29 1.68 31.76 16.50
C GLY A 29 1.76 30.56 15.55
N PHE A 30 2.46 30.69 14.41
CA PHE A 30 2.63 29.64 13.42
C PHE A 30 3.81 28.70 13.74
N LEU A 31 3.69 27.44 13.30
CA LEU A 31 4.73 26.44 13.48
C LEU A 31 5.85 26.63 12.45
N PRO A 32 7.12 26.65 12.88
CA PRO A 32 8.23 26.64 11.93
C PRO A 32 8.28 25.33 11.13
N PRO A 33 8.91 25.30 9.94
CA PRO A 33 8.94 24.12 9.07
C PRO A 33 9.43 22.83 9.76
N ASP A 34 10.42 22.93 10.66
CA ASP A 34 10.92 21.77 11.41
C ASP A 34 9.91 21.23 12.43
N ALA A 35 9.11 22.13 13.03
CA ALA A 35 8.06 21.74 13.97
C ALA A 35 6.89 21.10 13.23
N VAL A 36 6.51 21.62 12.05
CA VAL A 36 5.55 21.00 11.15
C VAL A 36 6.02 19.59 10.78
N GLN A 37 7.26 19.46 10.32
CA GLN A 37 7.81 18.16 9.92
C GLN A 37 7.72 17.13 11.05
N ARG A 38 8.16 17.49 12.26
CA ARG A 38 8.15 16.59 13.42
C ARG A 38 6.74 16.21 13.84
N LYS A 39 5.82 17.19 13.92
CA LYS A 39 4.43 16.93 14.31
C LYS A 39 3.72 16.04 13.29
N VAL A 40 3.87 16.34 12.00
CA VAL A 40 3.25 15.54 10.93
C VAL A 40 3.85 14.13 10.89
N LYS A 41 5.18 13.96 11.00
CA LYS A 41 5.80 12.63 11.12
C LYS A 41 5.26 11.85 12.33
N ALA A 42 5.18 12.50 13.49
CA ALA A 42 4.65 11.86 14.70
C ALA A 42 3.16 11.49 14.59
N ALA A 43 2.38 12.31 13.87
CA ALA A 43 0.97 12.06 13.58
C ALA A 43 0.82 10.86 12.62
N LEU A 44 1.54 10.85 11.50
CA LEU A 44 1.53 9.76 10.52
C LEU A 44 2.00 8.43 11.11
N ASN A 45 3.01 8.43 12.00
CA ASN A 45 3.46 7.22 12.72
C ASN A 45 2.38 6.62 13.65
N LYS A 46 1.38 7.41 14.05
CA LYS A 46 0.28 6.96 14.92
C LYS A 46 -1.00 6.72 14.12
N MET A 47 -0.98 6.95 12.81
CA MET A 47 -2.13 6.84 11.94
C MET A 47 -2.53 5.37 11.82
N THR A 48 -3.72 5.07 12.32
CA THR A 48 -4.31 3.72 12.39
C THR A 48 -5.80 3.87 12.07
N PRO A 49 -6.52 2.80 11.67
CA PRO A 49 -7.95 2.91 11.35
C PRO A 49 -8.76 3.52 12.50
N GLU A 50 -8.41 3.20 13.75
CA GLU A 50 -9.12 3.68 14.94
C GLU A 50 -8.86 5.16 15.25
N LYS A 51 -7.63 5.63 15.00
CA LYS A 51 -7.23 7.02 15.28
C LYS A 51 -7.32 7.91 14.04
N PHE A 52 -7.81 7.36 12.92
CA PHE A 52 -7.76 7.99 11.61
C PHE A 52 -8.41 9.37 11.63
N ASP A 53 -9.65 9.49 12.12
CA ASP A 53 -10.37 10.76 12.10
C ASP A 53 -9.68 11.83 12.94
N LYS A 54 -9.25 11.46 14.16
CA LYS A 54 -8.55 12.39 15.06
C LYS A 54 -7.25 12.88 14.43
N ILE A 55 -6.40 11.96 14.00
CA ILE A 55 -5.07 12.28 13.47
C ILE A 55 -5.18 13.05 12.15
N SER A 56 -6.12 12.68 11.29
CA SER A 56 -6.35 13.40 10.04
C SER A 56 -6.82 14.83 10.27
N ASN A 57 -7.71 15.05 11.26
CA ASN A 57 -8.13 16.39 11.66
C ASN A 57 -6.96 17.19 12.27
N ASP A 58 -6.13 16.57 13.10
CA ASP A 58 -4.93 17.23 13.66
C ASP A 58 -3.98 17.71 12.54
N ILE A 59 -3.76 16.90 11.50
CA ILE A 59 -2.95 17.29 10.35
C ILE A 59 -3.64 18.36 9.50
N LEU A 60 -4.98 18.29 9.32
CA LEU A 60 -5.75 19.32 8.64
C LEU A 60 -5.58 20.69 9.33
N THR A 61 -5.65 20.74 10.66
CA THR A 61 -5.41 21.98 11.41
C THR A 61 -4.01 22.55 11.18
N ILE A 62 -2.99 21.68 11.06
CA ILE A 62 -1.64 22.14 10.69
C ILE A 62 -1.63 22.66 9.25
N ALA A 63 -2.34 22.02 8.32
CA ALA A 63 -2.44 22.46 6.93
C ALA A 63 -3.13 23.82 6.78
N GLU A 64 -4.03 24.21 7.69
CA GLU A 64 -4.67 25.53 7.69
C GLU A 64 -3.68 26.69 7.86
N GLN A 65 -2.49 26.44 8.42
CA GLN A 65 -1.42 27.44 8.46
C GLN A 65 -1.06 27.95 7.05
N SER A 66 -1.19 27.11 6.01
CA SER A 66 -0.93 27.54 4.63
C SER A 66 -1.89 28.61 4.12
N LYS A 67 -2.98 28.95 4.83
CA LYS A 67 -3.81 30.15 4.52
C LYS A 67 -3.01 31.45 4.64
N HIS A 68 -1.96 31.46 5.47
CA HIS A 68 -1.11 32.61 5.74
C HIS A 68 0.24 32.53 4.99
N GLU A 69 0.40 31.56 4.10
CA GLU A 69 1.58 31.36 3.27
C GLU A 69 1.22 31.65 1.80
N SER A 70 2.06 32.40 1.09
CA SER A 70 1.84 32.69 -0.34
C SER A 70 2.26 31.53 -1.25
N ASP A 71 3.14 30.66 -0.74
CA ASP A 71 3.72 29.56 -1.49
C ASP A 71 3.09 28.20 -1.14
N GLY A 72 2.21 28.08 -0.13
CA GLY A 72 1.64 26.79 0.28
C GLY A 72 2.67 25.74 0.71
N ARG A 73 3.83 26.19 1.23
CA ARG A 73 4.94 25.32 1.66
C ARG A 73 4.55 24.29 2.71
N THR A 74 3.76 24.65 3.71
CA THR A 74 3.32 23.70 4.74
C THR A 74 2.50 22.57 4.11
N LEU A 75 1.61 22.89 3.17
CA LEU A 75 0.83 21.88 2.45
C LEU A 75 1.73 20.94 1.62
N ARG A 76 2.71 21.48 0.87
CA ARG A 76 3.68 20.65 0.14
C ARG A 76 4.46 19.72 1.06
N GLN A 77 4.87 20.21 2.22
CA GLN A 77 5.60 19.42 3.20
C GLN A 77 4.74 18.27 3.76
N ILE A 78 3.45 18.50 4.05
CA ILE A 78 2.53 17.46 4.50
C ILE A 78 2.37 16.38 3.42
N ILE A 79 2.22 16.77 2.16
CA ILE A 79 2.12 15.82 1.04
C ILE A 79 3.39 14.99 0.95
N GLN A 80 4.56 15.62 0.93
CA GLN A 80 5.84 14.93 0.89
C GLN A 80 5.97 13.87 2.00
N LEU A 81 5.68 14.24 3.26
CA LEU A 81 5.79 13.32 4.40
C LEU A 81 4.79 12.16 4.31
N THR A 82 3.61 12.42 3.77
CA THR A 82 2.59 11.38 3.53
C THR A 82 3.06 10.39 2.48
N PHE A 83 3.66 10.86 1.38
CA PHE A 83 4.23 9.99 0.34
C PHE A 83 5.39 9.15 0.89
N GLU A 84 6.34 9.76 1.59
CA GLU A 84 7.48 9.05 2.19
C GLU A 84 6.98 7.87 3.06
N LYS A 85 5.98 8.13 3.92
CA LYS A 85 5.37 7.10 4.77
C LYS A 85 4.60 6.05 3.98
N ALA A 86 3.80 6.45 2.99
CA ALA A 86 3.01 5.53 2.19
C ALA A 86 3.87 4.58 1.33
N CYS A 87 5.01 5.07 0.82
CA CYS A 87 5.97 4.27 0.07
C CYS A 87 6.73 3.28 0.95
N ASP A 88 7.05 3.67 2.20
CA ASP A 88 7.72 2.78 3.16
C ASP A 88 6.76 1.74 3.76
N GLU A 89 5.50 2.10 3.99
CA GLU A 89 4.49 1.30 4.69
C GLU A 89 3.34 0.90 3.75
N ALA A 90 3.67 0.23 2.65
CA ALA A 90 2.74 -0.12 1.57
C ALA A 90 1.47 -0.86 2.03
N HIS A 91 1.52 -1.61 3.13
CA HIS A 91 0.35 -2.28 3.72
C HIS A 91 -0.74 -1.28 4.17
N TRP A 92 -0.36 -0.05 4.51
CA TRP A 92 -1.26 1.03 4.92
C TRP A 92 -1.54 2.04 3.80
N ALA A 93 -1.13 1.76 2.55
CA ALA A 93 -1.34 2.64 1.40
C ALA A 93 -2.81 3.10 1.25
N SER A 94 -3.77 2.19 1.44
CA SER A 94 -5.21 2.53 1.36
C SER A 94 -5.64 3.54 2.44
N MET A 95 -5.04 3.50 3.62
CA MET A 95 -5.31 4.46 4.70
C MET A 95 -4.74 5.84 4.37
N TYR A 96 -3.50 5.89 3.87
CA TYR A 96 -2.91 7.14 3.39
C TYR A 96 -3.68 7.73 2.21
N ALA A 97 -4.23 6.88 1.33
CA ALA A 97 -5.03 7.34 0.21
C ALA A 97 -6.37 7.94 0.67
N LYS A 98 -7.02 7.31 1.67
CA LYS A 98 -8.19 7.90 2.35
C LYS A 98 -7.86 9.24 2.99
N PHE A 99 -6.68 9.37 3.60
CA PHE A 99 -6.22 10.65 4.16
C PHE A 99 -6.06 11.72 3.06
N CYS A 100 -5.42 11.39 1.93
CA CYS A 100 -5.33 12.30 0.79
C CYS A 100 -6.72 12.69 0.23
N SER A 101 -7.67 11.75 0.18
CA SER A 101 -9.05 12.03 -0.25
C SER A 101 -9.76 12.99 0.70
N LEU A 102 -9.57 12.81 2.02
CA LEU A 102 -10.10 13.71 3.03
C LEU A 102 -9.48 15.11 2.92
N MET A 103 -8.16 15.20 2.72
CA MET A 103 -7.46 16.47 2.50
C MET A 103 -8.00 17.18 1.25
N LEU A 104 -8.18 16.46 0.15
CA LEU A 104 -8.76 17.00 -1.08
C LEU A 104 -10.17 17.57 -0.86
N ALA A 105 -11.00 16.87 -0.08
CA ALA A 105 -12.39 17.25 0.17
C ALA A 105 -12.55 18.40 1.17
N LYS A 106 -11.72 18.46 2.22
CA LYS A 106 -11.82 19.44 3.31
C LYS A 106 -10.91 20.65 3.18
N MET A 107 -10.08 20.73 2.13
CA MET A 107 -9.16 21.85 1.95
C MET A 107 -9.90 23.19 1.82
N SER A 108 -9.51 24.20 2.62
CA SER A 108 -10.08 25.54 2.49
C SER A 108 -9.71 26.18 1.15
N LYS A 109 -10.64 26.92 0.56
CA LYS A 109 -10.43 27.75 -0.64
C LYS A 109 -9.54 28.97 -0.37
N ASP A 110 -9.27 29.29 0.90
CA ASP A 110 -8.36 30.38 1.27
C ASP A 110 -6.89 29.99 1.08
N ILE A 111 -6.60 28.68 0.98
CA ILE A 111 -5.26 28.17 0.71
C ILE A 111 -5.00 28.29 -0.79
N LYS A 112 -4.00 29.10 -1.14
CA LYS A 112 -3.55 29.36 -2.50
C LYS A 112 -2.04 29.16 -2.63
N ASP A 113 -1.57 28.93 -3.85
CA ASP A 113 -0.16 29.10 -4.21
C ASP A 113 -0.09 30.04 -5.41
N GLU A 114 0.59 31.17 -5.24
CA GLU A 114 0.72 32.20 -6.29
C GLU A 114 1.59 31.74 -7.47
N ASN A 115 2.43 30.72 -7.25
CA ASN A 115 3.26 30.11 -8.29
C ASN A 115 2.48 29.10 -9.14
N VAL A 116 1.32 28.65 -8.66
CA VAL A 116 0.52 27.61 -9.32
C VAL A 116 -0.70 28.23 -9.96
N LYS A 117 -0.60 28.51 -11.26
CA LYS A 117 -1.68 29.11 -12.04
C LYS A 117 -2.52 28.08 -12.79
N ASP A 118 -3.79 28.39 -13.01
CA ASP A 118 -4.72 27.67 -13.87
C ASP A 118 -4.52 28.06 -15.35
N LYS A 119 -5.36 27.52 -16.24
CA LYS A 119 -5.34 27.83 -17.67
C LYS A 119 -5.69 29.29 -18.00
N ASN A 120 -6.34 29.98 -17.08
CA ASN A 120 -6.79 31.37 -17.19
C ASN A 120 -5.82 32.35 -16.48
N GLY A 121 -4.69 31.85 -15.94
CA GLY A 121 -3.69 32.65 -15.23
C GLY A 121 -4.02 32.93 -13.76
N ASN A 122 -5.12 32.39 -13.24
CA ASN A 122 -5.54 32.59 -11.85
C ASN A 122 -4.84 31.59 -10.91
N PRO A 123 -4.52 31.97 -9.66
CA PRO A 123 -3.96 31.02 -8.69
C PRO A 123 -4.96 29.90 -8.39
N VAL A 124 -4.47 28.66 -8.41
CA VAL A 124 -5.29 27.49 -8.06
C VAL A 124 -5.44 27.45 -6.53
N VAL A 125 -6.65 27.18 -6.05
CA VAL A 125 -6.97 27.20 -4.61
C VAL A 125 -7.64 25.92 -4.13
N GLY A 126 -7.57 25.64 -2.83
CA GLY A 126 -8.29 24.56 -2.15
C GLY A 126 -8.04 23.16 -2.73
N GLY A 127 -9.10 22.36 -2.87
CA GLY A 127 -9.01 20.97 -3.38
C GLY A 127 -8.29 20.84 -4.73
N PRO A 128 -8.63 21.63 -5.77
CA PRO A 128 -7.90 21.62 -7.04
C PRO A 128 -6.38 21.85 -6.90
N LEU A 129 -5.95 22.71 -5.96
CA LEU A 129 -4.53 22.93 -5.68
C LEU A 129 -3.90 21.67 -5.08
N PHE A 130 -4.56 21.05 -4.10
CA PHE A 130 -4.12 19.79 -3.52
C PHE A 130 -3.99 18.68 -4.56
N ARG A 131 -4.97 18.55 -5.46
CA ARG A 131 -4.91 17.56 -6.55
C ARG A 131 -3.72 17.79 -7.46
N LYS A 132 -3.40 19.05 -7.78
CA LYS A 132 -2.25 19.40 -8.62
C LYS A 132 -0.92 19.05 -7.94
N TYR A 133 -0.77 19.34 -6.64
CA TYR A 133 0.40 18.89 -5.88
C TYR A 133 0.52 17.38 -5.79
N LEU A 134 -0.60 16.68 -5.55
CA LEU A 134 -0.62 15.23 -5.49
C LEU A 134 -0.13 14.60 -6.81
N LEU A 135 -0.62 15.12 -7.94
CA LEU A 135 -0.23 14.64 -9.27
C LEU A 135 1.25 14.92 -9.56
N ASN A 136 1.70 16.16 -9.35
CA ASN A 136 3.10 16.53 -9.54
C ASN A 136 4.02 15.65 -8.68
N ARG A 137 3.64 15.39 -7.42
CA ARG A 137 4.43 14.54 -6.54
C ARG A 137 4.46 13.08 -6.99
N CYS A 138 3.33 12.54 -7.48
CA CYS A 138 3.32 11.20 -8.06
C CYS A 138 4.27 11.10 -9.25
N GLN A 139 4.29 12.12 -10.11
CA GLN A 139 5.18 12.18 -11.28
C GLN A 139 6.64 12.28 -10.84
N GLU A 140 6.99 13.22 -9.95
CA GLU A 140 8.35 13.38 -9.43
C GLU A 140 8.90 12.09 -8.80
N GLU A 141 8.13 11.43 -7.92
CA GLU A 141 8.58 10.20 -7.27
C GLU A 141 8.65 9.01 -8.24
N PHE A 142 7.81 9.00 -9.29
CA PHE A 142 7.85 7.98 -10.33
C PHE A 142 9.03 8.17 -11.29
N GLU A 143 9.28 9.40 -11.73
CA GLU A 143 10.38 9.80 -12.63
C GLU A 143 11.75 9.73 -11.93
N ARG A 144 11.81 9.99 -10.62
CA ARG A 144 13.02 9.75 -9.81
C ARG A 144 13.58 8.35 -10.03
N GLY A 145 12.71 7.41 -10.36
CA GLY A 145 13.09 6.11 -10.89
C GLY A 145 13.60 5.18 -9.80
N TRP A 146 13.39 3.90 -10.06
CA TRP A 146 13.99 2.80 -9.33
C TRP A 146 14.11 1.64 -10.31
N GLU A 147 15.06 0.76 -10.04
CA GLU A 147 15.27 -0.44 -10.85
C GLU A 147 14.53 -1.62 -10.25
N ILE A 148 13.78 -2.31 -11.10
CA ILE A 148 13.04 -3.53 -10.72
C ILE A 148 14.02 -4.69 -10.51
N ASN A 149 15.05 -4.74 -11.34
CA ASN A 149 16.15 -5.66 -11.19
C ASN A 149 17.13 -5.09 -10.17
N LEU A 150 17.55 -5.91 -9.22
CA LEU A 150 18.68 -5.58 -8.37
C LEU A 150 19.96 -5.80 -9.18
N PRO A 151 21.03 -5.03 -8.91
CA PRO A 151 22.30 -5.21 -9.60
C PRO A 151 22.78 -6.67 -9.48
N ASP A 152 23.36 -7.18 -10.58
CA ASP A 152 23.92 -8.52 -10.62
C ASP A 152 25.01 -8.70 -9.56
N GLN A 153 25.18 -9.94 -9.11
CA GLN A 153 26.23 -10.27 -8.14
C GLN A 153 27.61 -9.92 -8.73
N PRO A 154 28.47 -9.21 -7.98
CA PRO A 154 29.85 -9.05 -8.40
C PRO A 154 30.52 -10.42 -8.52
N GLU A 155 31.12 -10.70 -9.69
CA GLU A 155 31.82 -11.95 -9.96
C GLU A 155 32.83 -12.27 -8.84
N GLY A 156 32.75 -13.48 -8.27
CA GLY A 156 33.70 -13.97 -7.27
C GLY A 156 33.31 -13.77 -5.81
N GLN A 157 32.15 -13.19 -5.49
CA GLN A 157 31.62 -13.13 -4.11
C GLN A 157 30.52 -14.19 -3.89
N THR A 158 30.48 -14.78 -2.69
CA THR A 158 29.37 -15.66 -2.29
C THR A 158 28.06 -14.86 -2.24
N GLU A 159 26.93 -15.51 -2.56
CA GLU A 159 25.56 -14.93 -2.51
C GLU A 159 25.32 -14.09 -1.24
N ALA A 160 25.77 -14.59 -0.09
CA ALA A 160 25.64 -13.93 1.20
C ALA A 160 26.45 -12.63 1.33
N ALA A 161 27.63 -12.54 0.72
CA ALA A 161 28.50 -11.37 0.79
C ALA A 161 27.98 -10.24 -0.13
N ALA A 162 27.48 -10.58 -1.32
CA ALA A 162 26.84 -9.63 -2.23
C ALA A 162 25.54 -9.04 -1.62
N MET A 163 24.72 -9.89 -0.99
CA MET A 163 23.50 -9.46 -0.26
C MET A 163 23.77 -8.61 0.98
N LEU A 164 25.01 -8.60 1.49
CA LEU A 164 25.44 -7.81 2.64
C LEU A 164 26.13 -6.49 2.24
N SER A 165 26.26 -6.20 0.94
CA SER A 165 26.86 -4.95 0.47
C SER A 165 25.93 -3.75 0.69
N ASP A 166 26.50 -2.61 1.05
CA ASP A 166 25.74 -1.36 1.23
C ASP A 166 25.01 -0.96 -0.06
N GLU A 167 25.61 -1.20 -1.22
CA GLU A 167 25.01 -0.93 -2.54
C GLU A 167 23.75 -1.77 -2.77
N TYR A 168 23.79 -3.06 -2.44
CA TYR A 168 22.62 -3.94 -2.53
C TYR A 168 21.49 -3.48 -1.61
N TYR A 169 21.79 -3.11 -0.36
CA TYR A 169 20.77 -2.62 0.58
C TYR A 169 20.13 -1.29 0.12
N ILE A 170 20.92 -0.39 -0.47
CA ILE A 170 20.40 0.86 -1.04
C ILE A 170 19.47 0.56 -2.23
N ALA A 171 19.89 -0.32 -3.13
CA ALA A 171 19.09 -0.74 -4.29
C ALA A 171 17.80 -1.46 -3.87
N ALA A 172 17.88 -2.41 -2.93
CA ALA A 172 16.73 -3.11 -2.38
C ALA A 172 15.76 -2.16 -1.64
N GLY A 173 16.31 -1.21 -0.89
CA GLY A 173 15.52 -0.16 -0.24
C GLY A 173 14.80 0.75 -1.24
N ALA A 174 15.46 1.12 -2.35
CA ALA A 174 14.86 1.89 -3.43
C ALA A 174 13.76 1.10 -4.15
N LYS A 175 14.01 -0.17 -4.47
CA LYS A 175 13.04 -1.09 -5.06
C LYS A 175 11.80 -1.24 -4.19
N ARG A 176 11.96 -1.49 -2.89
CA ARG A 176 10.85 -1.63 -1.94
C ARG A 176 10.00 -0.36 -1.89
N ARG A 177 10.62 0.82 -1.79
CA ARG A 177 9.91 2.11 -1.82
C ARG A 177 9.20 2.35 -3.14
N GLY A 178 9.83 1.98 -4.26
CA GLY A 178 9.24 2.09 -5.59
C GLY A 178 8.01 1.20 -5.78
N LEU A 179 8.05 -0.04 -5.29
CA LEU A 179 6.88 -0.93 -5.27
C LEU A 179 5.78 -0.39 -4.36
N GLY A 180 6.14 0.16 -3.19
CA GLY A 180 5.20 0.83 -2.29
C GLY A 180 4.53 2.05 -2.91
N LEU A 181 5.29 2.85 -3.66
CA LEU A 181 4.78 3.99 -4.43
C LEU A 181 3.71 3.53 -5.42
N ILE A 182 3.97 2.47 -6.20
CA ILE A 182 2.99 1.96 -7.17
C ILE A 182 1.68 1.52 -6.49
N GLN A 183 1.78 0.83 -5.34
CA GLN A 183 0.58 0.48 -4.56
C GLN A 183 -0.17 1.72 -4.09
N PHE A 184 0.54 2.73 -3.61
CA PHE A 184 -0.08 3.97 -3.16
C PHE A 184 -0.76 4.74 -4.29
N ILE A 185 -0.11 4.88 -5.45
CA ILE A 185 -0.71 5.49 -6.65
C ILE A 185 -1.97 4.72 -7.05
N GLY A 186 -1.96 3.38 -7.01
CA GLY A 186 -3.13 2.55 -7.28
C GLY A 186 -4.33 2.87 -6.38
N GLU A 187 -4.09 3.01 -5.07
CA GLU A 187 -5.13 3.39 -4.09
C GLU A 187 -5.63 4.83 -4.30
N LEU A 188 -4.74 5.77 -4.67
CA LEU A 188 -5.13 7.14 -5.01
C LEU A 188 -6.00 7.19 -6.28
N PHE A 189 -5.69 6.37 -7.28
CA PHE A 189 -6.46 6.26 -8.52
C PHE A 189 -7.84 5.67 -8.28
N LYS A 190 -7.94 4.62 -7.45
CA LYS A 190 -9.22 4.03 -7.03
C LYS A 190 -10.17 5.05 -6.39
N LEU A 191 -9.62 6.05 -5.68
CA LEU A 191 -10.39 7.15 -5.08
C LEU A 191 -10.61 8.35 -6.04
N GLY A 192 -10.31 8.20 -7.33
CA GLY A 192 -10.58 9.21 -8.36
C GLY A 192 -9.66 10.44 -8.32
N MET A 193 -8.55 10.38 -7.57
CA MET A 193 -7.66 11.53 -7.39
C MET A 193 -6.62 11.66 -8.52
N LEU A 194 -6.28 10.54 -9.17
CA LEU A 194 -5.32 10.49 -10.28
C LEU A 194 -6.01 10.19 -11.61
N THR A 195 -5.28 10.37 -12.70
CA THR A 195 -5.74 10.06 -14.07
C THR A 195 -5.19 8.71 -14.52
N GLY A 196 -5.81 8.09 -15.54
CA GLY A 196 -5.37 6.78 -16.04
C GLY A 196 -3.94 6.77 -16.60
N ARG A 197 -3.42 7.90 -17.09
CA ARG A 197 -2.10 7.97 -17.74
C ARG A 197 -0.96 7.47 -16.83
N ILE A 198 -0.83 8.05 -15.63
CA ILE A 198 0.21 7.63 -14.67
C ILE A 198 0.03 6.17 -14.24
N MET A 199 -1.22 5.68 -14.27
CA MET A 199 -1.54 4.31 -13.90
C MET A 199 -1.08 3.29 -14.94
N HIS A 200 -1.32 3.59 -16.23
CA HIS A 200 -0.80 2.78 -17.34
C HIS A 200 0.73 2.72 -17.30
N GLU A 201 1.39 3.84 -16.97
CA GLU A 201 2.85 3.89 -16.78
C GLU A 201 3.31 2.99 -15.62
N CYS A 202 2.60 2.96 -14.49
CA CYS A 202 2.89 2.07 -13.37
C CYS A 202 2.78 0.58 -13.74
N VAL A 203 1.72 0.18 -14.45
CA VAL A 203 1.52 -1.22 -14.88
C VAL A 203 2.60 -1.62 -15.89
N LEU A 204 2.90 -0.75 -16.86
CA LEU A 204 3.96 -0.99 -17.84
C LEU A 204 5.33 -1.13 -17.18
N LYS A 205 5.64 -0.29 -16.18
CA LYS A 205 6.89 -0.39 -15.42
C LYS A 205 7.02 -1.76 -14.78
N LEU A 206 6.00 -2.26 -14.07
CA LEU A 206 6.01 -3.59 -13.44
C LEU A 206 6.14 -4.75 -14.43
N LEU A 207 5.58 -4.60 -15.63
CA LEU A 207 5.68 -5.61 -16.68
C LEU A 207 7.01 -5.53 -17.45
N ASN A 208 7.77 -4.45 -17.29
CA ASN A 208 9.03 -4.22 -17.98
C ASN A 208 10.22 -4.66 -17.14
N PHE A 209 10.55 -5.94 -17.23
CA PHE A 209 11.72 -6.56 -16.63
C PHE A 209 12.50 -7.35 -17.68
N GLU A 210 13.74 -7.68 -17.34
CA GLU A 210 14.65 -8.51 -18.14
C GLU A 210 14.82 -9.86 -17.45
N GLY A 211 14.81 -10.96 -18.21
CA GLY A 211 14.90 -12.31 -17.64
C GLY A 211 13.63 -12.73 -16.90
N LEU A 212 13.79 -13.48 -15.81
CA LEU A 212 12.66 -13.91 -14.96
C LEU A 212 12.23 -12.77 -14.03
N PRO A 213 10.92 -12.52 -13.88
CA PRO A 213 10.46 -11.47 -12.99
C PRO A 213 10.76 -11.82 -11.54
N ASP A 214 11.02 -10.81 -10.72
CA ASP A 214 11.13 -10.99 -9.28
C ASP A 214 9.75 -11.24 -8.62
N GLU A 215 9.73 -12.04 -7.55
CA GLU A 215 8.49 -12.40 -6.85
C GLU A 215 7.78 -11.16 -6.30
N THR A 216 8.53 -10.19 -5.73
CA THR A 216 7.93 -8.98 -5.15
C THR A 216 7.29 -8.08 -6.21
N ALA A 217 7.82 -8.09 -7.43
CA ALA A 217 7.26 -7.36 -8.56
C ALA A 217 5.95 -8.01 -9.04
N ILE A 218 5.90 -9.34 -9.16
CA ILE A 218 4.67 -10.07 -9.50
C ILE A 218 3.61 -9.88 -8.42
N GLU A 219 3.96 -9.99 -7.15
CA GLU A 219 3.03 -9.75 -6.04
C GLU A 219 2.46 -8.32 -6.10
N SER A 220 3.32 -7.34 -6.39
CA SER A 220 2.89 -5.94 -6.54
C SER A 220 1.96 -5.75 -7.73
N LEU A 221 2.28 -6.32 -8.89
CA LEU A 221 1.44 -6.30 -10.09
C LEU A 221 0.07 -6.92 -9.81
N SER A 222 0.04 -8.11 -9.21
CA SER A 222 -1.20 -8.82 -8.89
C SER A 222 -2.07 -8.02 -7.92
N LYS A 223 -1.48 -7.41 -6.88
CA LYS A 223 -2.20 -6.53 -5.94
C LYS A 223 -2.74 -5.28 -6.65
N LEU A 224 -1.92 -4.64 -7.48
CA LEU A 224 -2.29 -3.43 -8.20
C LEU A 224 -3.51 -3.71 -9.11
N LEU A 225 -3.41 -4.74 -9.96
CA LEU A 225 -4.48 -5.13 -10.88
C LEU A 225 -5.76 -5.54 -10.16
N ARG A 226 -5.68 -6.18 -8.98
CA ARG A 226 -6.86 -6.44 -8.15
C ARG A 226 -7.52 -5.16 -7.61
N THR A 227 -6.75 -4.11 -7.35
CA THR A 227 -7.26 -2.84 -6.81
C THR A 227 -7.89 -1.96 -7.87
N ILE A 228 -7.28 -1.88 -9.07
CA ILE A 228 -7.66 -0.90 -10.09
C ILE A 228 -8.22 -1.53 -11.37
N GLY A 229 -8.14 -2.85 -11.53
CA GLY A 229 -8.40 -3.53 -12.80
C GLY A 229 -9.80 -3.26 -13.34
N GLU A 230 -10.82 -3.31 -12.49
CA GLU A 230 -12.20 -2.96 -12.87
C GLU A 230 -12.31 -1.52 -13.40
N ALA A 231 -11.68 -0.56 -12.72
CA ALA A 231 -11.71 0.84 -13.14
C ALA A 231 -10.95 1.08 -14.45
N MET A 232 -9.86 0.34 -14.69
CA MET A 232 -9.06 0.45 -15.91
C MET A 232 -9.66 -0.30 -17.10
N ASP A 233 -10.45 -1.33 -16.88
CA ASP A 233 -11.12 -2.15 -17.92
C ASP A 233 -12.53 -1.62 -18.24
N SER A 234 -12.88 -0.41 -17.75
CA SER A 234 -14.24 0.15 -17.82
C SER A 234 -14.56 0.85 -19.14
N ASP A 235 -13.57 1.40 -19.84
CA ASP A 235 -13.74 2.05 -21.13
C ASP A 235 -12.99 1.30 -22.24
N GLU A 236 -13.39 1.54 -23.50
CA GLU A 236 -12.85 0.81 -24.66
C GLU A 236 -11.33 1.02 -24.84
N LYS A 237 -10.84 2.22 -24.51
CA LYS A 237 -9.40 2.53 -24.55
C LYS A 237 -8.63 1.79 -23.46
N GLY A 238 -9.17 1.75 -22.25
CA GLY A 238 -8.63 1.00 -21.13
C GLY A 238 -8.61 -0.50 -21.39
N GLN A 239 -9.68 -1.06 -21.97
CA GLN A 239 -9.77 -2.45 -22.38
C GLN A 239 -8.68 -2.85 -23.39
N ALA A 240 -8.44 -2.00 -24.40
CA ALA A 240 -7.36 -2.22 -25.36
C ALA A 240 -5.98 -2.28 -24.68
N ALA A 241 -5.69 -1.35 -23.77
CA ALA A 241 -4.45 -1.37 -22.99
C ALA A 241 -4.35 -2.60 -22.08
N MET A 242 -5.45 -2.97 -21.42
CA MET A 242 -5.53 -4.16 -20.57
C MET A 242 -5.30 -5.44 -21.36
N ASN A 243 -5.75 -5.53 -22.61
CA ASN A 243 -5.43 -6.67 -23.48
C ASN A 243 -3.92 -6.82 -23.67
N HIS A 244 -3.20 -5.74 -23.98
CA HIS A 244 -1.75 -5.78 -24.10
C HIS A 244 -1.04 -6.17 -22.81
N TYR A 245 -1.56 -5.75 -21.64
CA TYR A 245 -1.00 -6.14 -20.36
C TYR A 245 -1.16 -7.64 -20.10
N PHE A 246 -2.34 -8.18 -20.39
CA PHE A 246 -2.64 -9.59 -20.17
C PHE A 246 -1.94 -10.48 -21.20
N GLU A 247 -1.75 -10.03 -22.45
CA GLU A 247 -0.87 -10.70 -23.41
C GLU A 247 0.57 -10.83 -22.88
N ARG A 248 1.07 -9.78 -22.21
CA ARG A 248 2.39 -9.83 -21.58
C ARG A 248 2.38 -10.77 -20.38
N ILE A 249 1.36 -10.76 -19.54
CA ILE A 249 1.21 -11.71 -18.42
C ILE A 249 1.16 -13.16 -18.92
N ASP A 250 0.46 -13.45 -20.01
CA ASP A 250 0.38 -14.79 -20.60
C ASP A 250 1.75 -15.27 -21.12
N LYS A 251 2.56 -14.36 -21.67
CA LYS A 251 3.96 -14.66 -22.01
C LYS A 251 4.77 -15.02 -20.77
N ILE A 252 4.58 -14.31 -19.65
CA ILE A 252 5.26 -14.60 -18.37
C ILE A 252 4.85 -15.97 -17.84
N LEU A 253 3.56 -16.28 -17.86
CA LEU A 253 3.03 -17.57 -17.43
C LEU A 253 3.62 -18.75 -18.21
N SER A 254 3.96 -18.51 -19.48
CA SER A 254 4.55 -19.49 -20.40
C SER A 254 6.08 -19.61 -20.29
N MET A 255 6.74 -18.80 -19.45
CA MET A 255 8.19 -18.88 -19.27
C MET A 255 8.59 -20.15 -18.49
N ASP A 256 9.66 -20.79 -18.96
CA ASP A 256 10.31 -21.87 -18.24
C ASP A 256 11.02 -21.34 -16.98
N GLY A 257 10.88 -22.05 -15.86
CA GLY A 257 11.50 -21.66 -14.59
C GLY A 257 10.68 -20.70 -13.72
N LEU A 258 9.48 -20.27 -14.14
CA LEU A 258 8.60 -19.46 -13.29
C LEU A 258 8.12 -20.27 -12.06
N PRO A 259 8.40 -19.82 -10.81
CA PRO A 259 7.94 -20.50 -9.61
C PRO A 259 6.41 -20.67 -9.54
N SER A 260 5.94 -21.81 -9.02
CA SER A 260 4.50 -22.12 -8.96
C SER A 260 3.68 -21.05 -8.24
N ARG A 261 4.21 -20.48 -7.14
CA ARG A 261 3.54 -19.41 -6.39
C ARG A 261 3.26 -18.18 -7.27
N MET A 262 4.26 -17.72 -8.03
CA MET A 262 4.11 -16.60 -8.95
C MET A 262 3.14 -16.92 -10.09
N ARG A 263 3.22 -18.16 -10.61
CA ARG A 263 2.27 -18.66 -11.62
C ARG A 263 0.83 -18.59 -11.12
N PHE A 264 0.55 -19.10 -9.92
CA PHE A 264 -0.79 -19.02 -9.33
C PHE A 264 -1.24 -17.58 -9.07
N MET A 265 -0.37 -16.70 -8.58
CA MET A 265 -0.70 -15.28 -8.37
C MET A 265 -1.12 -14.57 -9.68
N LEU A 266 -0.50 -14.91 -10.80
CA LEU A 266 -0.85 -14.36 -12.11
C LEU A 266 -2.12 -15.02 -12.66
N MET A 267 -2.26 -16.35 -12.55
CA MET A 267 -3.47 -17.06 -12.97
C MET A 267 -4.72 -16.54 -12.27
N ASP A 268 -4.65 -16.28 -10.96
CA ASP A 268 -5.79 -15.72 -10.22
C ASP A 268 -6.23 -14.36 -10.77
N VAL A 269 -5.30 -13.54 -11.26
CA VAL A 269 -5.60 -12.22 -11.84
C VAL A 269 -6.20 -12.36 -13.23
N VAL A 270 -5.70 -13.31 -14.03
CA VAL A 270 -6.29 -13.70 -15.31
C VAL A 270 -7.74 -14.16 -15.13
N ASP A 271 -7.99 -15.04 -14.17
CA ASP A 271 -9.33 -15.53 -13.87
C ASP A 271 -10.24 -14.43 -13.30
N LEU A 272 -9.70 -13.54 -12.47
CA LEU A 272 -10.43 -12.36 -11.99
C LEU A 272 -10.89 -11.48 -13.14
N ARG A 273 -10.03 -11.22 -14.14
CA ARG A 273 -10.44 -10.45 -15.33
C ARG A 273 -11.48 -11.19 -16.17
N ARG A 274 -11.30 -12.50 -16.39
CA ARG A 274 -12.26 -13.35 -17.14
C ARG A 274 -13.65 -13.37 -16.51
N THR A 275 -13.73 -13.21 -15.20
CA THR A 275 -14.98 -13.11 -14.44
C THR A 275 -15.50 -11.66 -14.33
N ASN A 276 -15.03 -10.75 -15.17
CA ASN A 276 -15.35 -9.32 -15.18
C ASN A 276 -15.10 -8.67 -13.82
N TRP A 277 -13.94 -8.93 -13.24
CA TRP A 277 -13.46 -8.35 -11.98
C TRP A 277 -14.30 -8.66 -10.73
N ARG A 278 -15.19 -9.66 -10.82
CA ARG A 278 -16.05 -10.07 -9.71
C ARG A 278 -15.27 -10.92 -8.71
N SER A 279 -14.70 -10.27 -7.70
CA SER A 279 -14.00 -10.94 -6.60
C SER A 279 -14.95 -11.48 -5.53
N LYS A 280 -14.66 -12.67 -4.99
CA LYS A 280 -15.31 -13.21 -3.78
C LYS A 280 -14.69 -12.68 -2.46
N GLU A 281 -13.58 -11.94 -2.53
CA GLU A 281 -12.71 -11.63 -1.38
C GLU A 281 -12.38 -10.13 -1.23
N THR A 282 -13.36 -9.24 -1.19
CA THR A 282 -13.14 -7.79 -1.28
C THR A 282 -12.50 -7.08 -0.06
N ASN A 283 -12.06 -7.74 1.01
CA ASN A 283 -11.62 -7.04 2.24
C ASN A 283 -10.49 -7.70 3.04
N LYS A 284 -9.25 -7.66 2.52
CA LYS A 284 -8.01 -8.03 3.26
C LYS A 284 -7.17 -6.81 3.69
N GLY A 285 -7.80 -5.64 3.87
CA GLY A 285 -7.15 -4.45 4.42
C GLY A 285 -7.03 -4.47 5.94
N PRO A 286 -6.28 -3.54 6.56
CA PRO A 286 -6.25 -3.38 8.01
C PRO A 286 -7.66 -3.10 8.52
N LYS A 287 -8.17 -4.00 9.37
CA LYS A 287 -9.51 -3.92 9.95
C LYS A 287 -9.45 -3.27 11.33
N THR A 288 -10.57 -2.71 11.77
CA THR A 288 -10.74 -2.23 13.14
C THR A 288 -10.75 -3.41 14.13
N ILE A 289 -10.39 -3.17 15.40
CA ILE A 289 -10.51 -4.19 16.45
C ILE A 289 -11.96 -4.69 16.55
N GLN A 290 -12.95 -3.81 16.34
CA GLN A 290 -14.36 -4.19 16.31
C GLN A 290 -14.69 -5.16 15.18
N GLU A 291 -14.22 -4.89 13.95
CA GLU A 291 -14.39 -5.81 12.81
C GLU A 291 -13.70 -7.16 13.04
N ILE A 292 -12.54 -7.18 13.69
CA ILE A 292 -11.86 -8.43 14.06
C ILE A 292 -12.67 -9.21 15.10
N HIS A 293 -13.22 -8.53 16.11
CA HIS A 293 -14.06 -9.17 17.12
C HIS A 293 -15.39 -9.66 16.55
N THR A 294 -16.03 -8.91 15.67
CA THR A 294 -17.28 -9.34 15.02
C THR A 294 -17.04 -10.51 14.07
N GLU A 295 -15.94 -10.51 13.29
CA GLU A 295 -15.56 -11.65 12.46
C GLU A 295 -15.20 -12.88 13.29
N ALA A 296 -14.46 -12.72 14.39
CA ALA A 296 -14.14 -13.83 15.28
C ALA A 296 -15.37 -14.40 16.00
N MET A 297 -16.32 -13.55 16.40
CA MET A 297 -17.60 -13.98 16.96
C MET A 297 -18.46 -14.70 15.92
N ALA A 298 -18.54 -14.17 14.70
CA ALA A 298 -19.27 -14.80 13.60
C ALA A 298 -18.66 -16.15 13.20
N ALA A 299 -17.33 -16.25 13.13
CA ALA A 299 -16.63 -17.49 12.85
C ALA A 299 -16.84 -18.54 13.96
N LYS A 300 -16.79 -18.13 15.24
CA LYS A 300 -17.11 -19.02 16.37
C LYS A 300 -18.58 -19.49 16.34
N ALA A 301 -19.52 -18.59 16.03
CA ALA A 301 -20.93 -18.93 15.90
C ALA A 301 -21.18 -19.90 14.74
N ALA A 302 -20.50 -19.71 13.61
CA ALA A 302 -20.57 -20.61 12.46
C ALA A 302 -19.98 -22.00 12.78
N GLN A 303 -18.81 -22.06 13.43
CA GLN A 303 -18.22 -23.33 13.89
C GLN A 303 -19.11 -24.07 14.89
N GLU A 304 -19.73 -23.36 15.84
CA GLU A 304 -20.63 -23.98 16.81
C GLU A 304 -21.90 -24.52 16.14
N LEU A 305 -22.48 -23.78 15.19
CA LEU A 305 -23.64 -24.22 14.41
C LEU A 305 -23.31 -25.45 13.54
N GLU A 306 -22.10 -25.50 12.97
CA GLU A 306 -21.62 -26.64 12.19
C GLU A 306 -21.36 -27.87 13.08
N ARG A 307 -20.84 -27.67 14.30
CA ARG A 307 -20.67 -28.74 15.30
C ARG A 307 -22.02 -29.30 15.76
N GLN A 308 -23.02 -28.46 15.97
CA GLN A 308 -24.38 -28.87 16.32
C GLN A 308 -25.07 -29.64 15.18
N ARG A 309 -24.87 -29.20 13.93
CA ARG A 309 -25.36 -29.93 12.73
C ARG A 309 -24.70 -31.30 12.57
N SER A 310 -23.41 -31.41 12.87
CA SER A 310 -22.68 -32.69 12.85
C SER A 310 -23.22 -33.66 13.91
N HIS A 311 -23.49 -33.18 15.13
CA HIS A 311 -24.07 -34.00 16.19
C HIS A 311 -25.50 -34.50 15.89
N GLN A 312 -26.32 -33.73 15.16
CA GLN A 312 -27.66 -34.19 14.77
C GLN A 312 -27.67 -35.29 13.70
N ARG A 313 -26.63 -35.40 12.86
CA ARG A 313 -26.52 -36.44 11.82
C ARG A 313 -25.97 -37.79 12.34
N GLY A 314 -25.48 -37.86 13.57
CA GLY A 314 -24.87 -39.05 14.16
C GLY A 314 -25.82 -40.04 14.83
N SER A 315 -27.12 -39.73 14.98
CA SER A 315 -28.08 -40.60 15.67
C SER A 315 -28.92 -41.42 14.69
N ARG A 316 -28.31 -42.38 13.99
CA ARG A 316 -29.03 -43.52 13.40
C ARG A 316 -28.95 -44.70 14.37
N PRO A 317 -30.07 -45.17 14.96
CA PRO A 317 -30.05 -46.38 15.78
C PRO A 317 -29.63 -47.57 14.92
N ASN A 318 -28.52 -48.21 15.30
CA ASN A 318 -28.07 -49.47 14.72
C ASN A 318 -29.03 -50.58 15.13
N VAL A 319 -30.07 -50.81 14.33
CA VAL A 319 -31.00 -51.93 14.51
C VAL A 319 -30.33 -53.20 13.99
N GLY A 320 -29.78 -53.97 14.94
CA GLY A 320 -29.90 -55.43 14.99
C GLY A 320 -29.34 -56.23 13.82
N ARG A 321 -28.04 -56.55 13.90
CA ARG A 321 -27.43 -57.68 13.18
C ARG A 321 -27.90 -58.98 13.84
N GLY A 322 -29.03 -59.51 13.36
CA GLY A 322 -29.52 -60.85 13.66
C GLY A 322 -28.82 -61.87 12.78
N ASP A 323 -28.07 -62.75 13.42
CA ASP A 323 -27.40 -63.91 12.85
C ASP A 323 -28.41 -64.98 12.40
N SER A 324 -28.30 -65.45 11.15
CA SER A 324 -28.87 -66.74 10.74
C SER A 324 -28.18 -67.32 9.49
N ARG A 325 -27.26 -68.26 9.75
CA ARG A 325 -27.13 -69.59 9.13
C ARG A 325 -26.76 -69.71 7.63
N THR A 326 -25.55 -70.23 7.43
CA THR A 326 -25.25 -71.50 6.71
C THR A 326 -25.89 -71.75 5.33
N PHE A 327 -25.11 -71.73 4.24
CA PHE A 327 -25.14 -72.81 3.24
C PHE A 327 -23.86 -72.90 2.37
N SER A 328 -23.51 -74.15 2.09
CA SER A 328 -22.36 -74.74 1.39
C SER A 328 -21.98 -74.20 0.00
N GLY A 329 -20.66 -74.02 -0.18
CA GLY A 329 -19.77 -74.57 -1.24
C GLY A 329 -20.24 -74.78 -2.69
N HIS A 330 -19.47 -74.24 -3.65
CA HIS A 330 -19.05 -74.97 -4.85
C HIS A 330 -17.84 -74.29 -5.53
N MET A 331 -16.76 -75.05 -5.74
CA MET A 331 -15.79 -74.83 -6.82
C MET A 331 -16.32 -75.54 -8.07
N GLY A 332 -16.19 -74.90 -9.23
CA GLY A 332 -16.51 -75.43 -10.55
C GLY A 332 -16.42 -74.33 -11.59
#